data_AF-A0A5C4RH24-F1
#
_entry.id   AF-A0A5C4RH24-F1
#
_cell.length_a   1.000
_cell.length_b   1.000
_cell.length_c   1.000
_cell.angle_alpha   90.00
_cell.angle_beta   90.00
_cell.angle_gamma   90.00
#
_symmetry.space_group_name_H-M   'P 1'
#
loop_
_entity.id
_entity.type
_entity.pdbx_description
1 polymer ?
#
loop_
_entity_poly.entity_id
_entity_poly.type
_entity_poly.pdbx_seq_one_letter_code
_entity_poly.pdbx_strand_id
1 'polypeptide(L)'
;MNGQYPFLDILVGAYFCQDYDLLYGETMDEVTDCFLNVATQEMIKKLIEEIDSFINTSEDIEKDFDALYYSDFDPDFWDTATALGFLNYVSKRARDYLKKEV
;
A
#
# COMPACT_ATOMS: atom_id res chain seq x y z
N MET A 1 -9.42 -6.58 6.48
CA MET A 1 -10.01 -5.31 5.97
C MET A 1 -11.27 -4.93 6.73
N ASN A 2 -11.32 -3.71 7.26
CA ASN A 2 -12.45 -3.21 8.05
C ASN A 2 -13.19 -2.02 7.39
N GLY A 3 -12.73 -1.56 6.21
CA GLY A 3 -13.34 -0.45 5.46
C GLY A 3 -12.99 0.94 5.97
N GLN A 4 -12.10 1.06 6.98
CA GLN A 4 -11.62 2.34 7.50
C GLN A 4 -10.61 3.01 6.54
N TYR A 5 -9.86 2.20 5.78
CA TYR A 5 -8.85 2.66 4.83
C TYR A 5 -9.13 2.04 3.46
N PRO A 6 -10.20 2.44 2.76
CA PRO A 6 -10.65 1.76 1.55
C PRO A 6 -9.62 1.73 0.41
N PHE A 7 -8.76 2.74 0.25
CA PHE A 7 -7.75 2.71 -0.80
C PHE A 7 -6.53 1.87 -0.40
N LEU A 8 -6.16 1.89 0.88
CA LEU A 8 -5.15 0.96 1.40
C LEU A 8 -5.64 -0.49 1.34
N ASP A 9 -6.90 -0.74 1.69
CA ASP A 9 -7.57 -2.03 1.58
C ASP A 9 -7.53 -2.54 0.12
N ILE A 10 -7.92 -1.70 -0.85
CA ILE A 10 -7.83 -2.06 -2.27
C ILE A 10 -6.38 -2.34 -2.70
N LEU A 11 -5.43 -1.49 -2.32
CA LEU A 11 -4.03 -1.69 -2.68
C LEU A 11 -3.54 -3.05 -2.16
N VAL A 12 -3.76 -3.33 -0.88
CA VAL A 12 -3.23 -4.53 -0.25
C VAL A 12 -3.91 -5.79 -0.78
N GLY A 13 -5.24 -5.88 -0.75
CA GLY A 13 -5.90 -7.13 -1.13
C GLY A 13 -6.20 -7.32 -2.61
N ALA A 14 -6.08 -6.28 -3.44
CA ALA A 14 -6.21 -6.45 -4.89
C ALA A 14 -4.84 -6.55 -5.58
N TYR A 15 -3.83 -5.79 -5.15
CA TYR A 15 -2.54 -5.73 -5.85
C TYR A 15 -1.44 -6.49 -5.13
N PHE A 16 -1.34 -6.34 -3.82
CA PHE A 16 -0.35 -7.04 -3.00
C PHE A 16 -0.89 -8.34 -2.39
N CYS A 17 -1.88 -8.96 -3.05
CA CYS A 17 -2.47 -10.22 -2.63
C CYS A 17 -1.52 -11.40 -2.87
N GLN A 18 -1.92 -12.61 -2.46
CA GLN A 18 -1.10 -13.82 -2.61
C GLN A 18 -0.69 -14.14 -4.06
N ASP A 19 -1.47 -13.70 -5.05
CA ASP A 19 -1.24 -13.95 -6.48
C ASP A 19 -0.57 -12.76 -7.20
N TYR A 20 0.09 -11.84 -6.47
CA TYR A 20 0.63 -10.60 -7.03
C TYR A 20 1.64 -10.85 -8.17
N ASP A 21 2.45 -11.91 -8.05
CA ASP A 21 3.52 -12.30 -8.96
C ASP A 21 2.97 -12.77 -10.31
N LEU A 22 1.79 -13.41 -10.30
CA LEU A 22 1.09 -13.85 -11.50
C LEU A 22 0.35 -12.71 -12.22
N LEU A 23 -0.03 -11.65 -11.49
CA LEU A 23 -0.96 -10.64 -11.98
C LEU A 23 -0.33 -9.29 -12.31
N TYR A 24 0.70 -8.87 -11.58
CA TYR A 24 1.19 -7.48 -11.61
C TYR A 24 2.70 -7.36 -11.78
N GLY A 25 3.48 -8.19 -11.11
CA GLY A 25 4.94 -8.17 -11.19
C GLY A 25 5.61 -8.80 -9.98
N GLU A 26 6.93 -8.87 -9.99
CA GLU A 26 7.72 -9.49 -8.91
C GLU A 26 8.20 -8.45 -7.89
N THR A 27 8.21 -7.17 -8.27
CA THR A 27 8.75 -6.09 -7.45
C THR A 27 7.67 -5.17 -6.89
N MET A 28 7.93 -4.62 -5.71
CA MET A 28 7.03 -3.66 -5.06
C MET A 28 6.76 -2.43 -5.93
N ASP A 29 7.74 -2.03 -6.74
CA ASP A 29 7.61 -0.96 -7.72
C ASP A 29 6.61 -1.28 -8.82
N GLU A 30 6.69 -2.49 -9.40
CA GLU A 30 5.76 -2.93 -10.45
C GLU A 30 4.33 -3.03 -9.93
N VAL A 31 4.15 -3.66 -8.77
CA VAL A 31 2.82 -3.84 -8.15
C VAL A 31 2.21 -2.49 -7.77
N THR A 32 3.01 -1.59 -7.16
CA THR A 32 2.54 -0.24 -6.81
C THR A 32 2.20 0.56 -8.07
N ASP A 33 3.03 0.52 -9.11
CA ASP A 33 2.77 1.24 -10.35
C ASP A 33 1.53 0.72 -11.07
N CYS A 34 1.22 -0.57 -11.01
CA CYS A 34 -0.03 -1.12 -11.53
C CYS A 34 -1.25 -0.41 -10.92
N PHE A 35 -1.27 -0.21 -9.60
CA PHE A 35 -2.34 0.57 -8.96
C PHE A 35 -2.32 2.04 -9.40
N LEU A 36 -1.15 2.69 -9.35
CA LEU A 36 -1.02 4.13 -9.62
C LEU A 36 -1.40 4.50 -11.07
N ASN A 37 -1.10 3.63 -12.04
CA ASN A 37 -1.41 3.85 -13.45
C ASN A 37 -2.91 3.79 -13.77
N VAL A 38 -3.71 3.11 -12.93
CA VAL A 38 -5.16 2.95 -13.12
C VAL A 38 -5.96 3.87 -12.19
N ALA A 39 -5.40 4.22 -11.03
CA ALA A 39 -6.02 5.11 -10.06
C ALA A 39 -6.10 6.56 -10.55
N THR A 40 -7.17 7.26 -10.17
CA THR A 40 -7.26 8.71 -10.42
C THR A 40 -6.35 9.48 -9.45
N GLN A 41 -5.94 10.71 -9.82
CA GLN A 41 -5.14 11.55 -8.91
C GLN A 41 -5.82 11.78 -7.55
N GLU A 42 -7.15 11.82 -7.49
CA GLU A 42 -7.89 11.94 -6.24
C GLU A 42 -7.75 10.67 -5.38
N MET A 43 -7.86 9.48 -5.98
CA MET A 43 -7.66 8.21 -5.29
C MET A 43 -6.25 8.09 -4.73
N ILE A 44 -5.23 8.51 -5.50
CA ILE A 44 -3.84 8.48 -5.06
C ILE A 44 -3.62 9.43 -3.87
N LYS A 45 -4.23 10.62 -3.89
CA LYS A 45 -4.19 11.55 -2.74
C LYS A 45 -4.85 10.96 -1.49
N LYS A 46 -6.01 10.31 -1.64
CA LYS A 46 -6.69 9.67 -0.51
C LYS A 46 -5.91 8.48 0.04
N LEU A 47 -5.28 7.66 -0.81
CA LEU A 47 -4.37 6.60 -0.35
C LEU A 47 -3.25 7.17 0.53
N ILE A 48 -2.63 8.28 0.10
CA ILE A 48 -1.58 8.95 0.89
C ILE A 48 -2.14 9.42 2.25
N GLU A 49 -3.32 10.05 2.28
CA GLU A 49 -3.97 10.49 3.51
C GLU A 49 -4.31 9.33 4.45
N GLU A 50 -4.77 8.20 3.90
CA GLU A 50 -5.07 6.97 4.65
C GLU A 50 -3.80 6.37 5.26
N ILE A 51 -2.71 6.30 4.49
CA ILE A 51 -1.41 5.84 5.00
C ILE A 51 -0.91 6.75 6.12
N ASP A 52 -0.92 8.07 5.90
CA ASP A 52 -0.51 9.05 6.90
C ASP A 52 -1.38 8.93 8.17
N SER A 53 -2.70 8.72 8.01
CA SER A 53 -3.63 8.53 9.12
C SER A 53 -3.35 7.23 9.88
N PHE A 54 -3.14 6.12 9.18
CA PHE A 54 -2.80 4.83 9.78
C PHE A 54 -1.55 4.93 10.66
N ILE A 55 -0.45 5.45 10.09
CA ILE A 55 0.82 5.63 10.79
C ILE A 55 0.68 6.51 12.04
N ASN A 56 -0.13 7.57 11.98
CA ASN A 56 -0.28 8.52 13.09
C ASN A 56 -1.26 8.05 14.18
N THR A 57 -2.14 7.10 13.89
CA THR A 57 -3.20 6.66 14.83
C THR A 57 -2.94 5.30 15.46
N SER A 58 -2.14 4.45 14.80
CA SER A 58 -1.74 3.16 15.34
C SER A 58 -0.79 3.30 16.52
N GLU A 59 -1.09 2.58 17.60
CA GLU A 59 -0.18 2.46 18.75
C GLU A 59 0.96 1.48 18.44
N ASP A 60 0.68 0.44 17.66
CA ASP A 60 1.63 -0.57 17.19
C ASP A 60 1.34 -0.89 15.72
N ILE A 61 2.04 -0.19 14.83
CA ILE A 61 1.81 -0.23 13.38
C ILE A 61 1.94 -1.64 12.83
N GLU A 62 2.92 -2.41 13.30
CA GLU A 62 3.16 -3.77 12.80
C GLU A 62 2.00 -4.68 13.18
N LYS A 63 1.58 -4.63 14.44
CA LYS A 63 0.47 -5.45 14.94
C LYS A 63 -0.87 -5.06 14.34
N ASP A 64 -1.14 -3.76 14.23
CA ASP A 64 -2.40 -3.25 13.67
C ASP A 64 -2.51 -3.57 12.18
N PHE A 65 -1.40 -3.49 11.44
CA PHE A 65 -1.36 -3.81 10.02
C PHE A 65 -1.54 -5.31 9.79
N ASP A 66 -0.83 -6.13 10.57
CA ASP A 66 -0.97 -7.60 10.56
C ASP A 66 -2.42 -8.02 10.84
N ALA A 67 -3.06 -7.43 11.85
CA ALA A 67 -4.46 -7.72 12.18
C ALA A 67 -5.44 -7.42 11.02
N LEU A 68 -5.09 -6.51 10.12
CA LEU A 68 -5.91 -6.14 8.97
C LEU A 68 -5.62 -6.95 7.71
N TYR A 69 -4.36 -7.35 7.51
CA TYR A 69 -3.83 -7.79 6.22
C TYR A 69 -3.01 -9.08 6.25
N TYR A 70 -2.81 -9.72 7.40
CA TYR A 70 -2.01 -10.95 7.53
C TYR A 70 -2.36 -12.06 6.52
N SER A 71 -3.63 -12.17 6.13
CA SER A 71 -4.08 -13.15 5.13
C SER A 71 -3.60 -12.86 3.71
N ASP A 72 -3.35 -11.60 3.39
CA ASP A 72 -3.14 -11.13 2.02
C ASP A 72 -1.71 -10.65 1.79
N PHE A 73 -1.04 -10.17 2.85
CA PHE A 73 0.26 -9.54 2.78
C PHE A 73 1.21 -10.09 3.84
N ASP A 74 2.40 -10.48 3.42
CA ASP A 74 3.49 -10.85 4.31
C ASP A 74 4.70 -9.91 4.05
N PRO A 75 5.07 -9.06 5.02
CA PRO A 75 6.16 -8.10 4.89
C PRO A 75 7.54 -8.74 4.68
N ASP A 76 7.75 -10.01 5.05
CA ASP A 76 9.03 -10.69 4.90
C ASP A 76 9.36 -11.01 3.43
N PHE A 77 8.37 -11.01 2.54
CA PHE A 77 8.56 -11.18 1.11
C PHE A 77 8.95 -9.89 0.37
N TRP A 78 8.93 -8.75 1.07
CA TRP A 78 9.18 -7.44 0.47
C TRP A 78 10.45 -6.79 1.05
N ASP A 79 11.14 -6.00 0.23
CA ASP A 79 12.40 -5.32 0.59
C ASP A 79 12.29 -4.29 1.73
N THR A 80 11.10 -4.13 2.34
CA THR A 80 10.84 -3.16 3.40
C THR A 80 11.04 -3.72 4.81
N ALA A 81 10.99 -5.05 4.97
CA ALA A 81 11.17 -5.79 6.24
C ALA A 81 10.19 -5.44 7.39
N THR A 82 9.29 -4.46 7.21
CA THR A 82 8.26 -4.03 8.18
C THR A 82 7.04 -3.43 7.47
N ALA A 83 5.88 -3.46 8.12
CA ALA A 83 4.66 -2.79 7.67
C ALA A 83 4.85 -1.27 7.57
N LEU A 84 5.53 -0.66 8.55
CA LEU A 84 5.86 0.76 8.48
C LEU A 84 6.76 1.08 7.27
N GLY A 85 7.71 0.20 6.96
CA GLY A 85 8.57 0.33 5.78
C GLY A 85 7.76 0.30 4.49
N PHE A 86 6.84 -0.66 4.37
CA PHE A 86 5.90 -0.78 3.25
C PHE A 86 5.06 0.48 3.06
N LEU A 87 4.39 0.93 4.13
CA LEU A 87 3.53 2.11 4.10
C LEU A 87 4.30 3.37 3.67
N ASN A 88 5.49 3.59 4.22
CA ASN A 88 6.33 4.73 3.83
C ASN A 88 6.78 4.65 2.37
N TYR A 89 7.10 3.45 1.89
CA TYR A 89 7.51 3.23 0.51
C TYR A 89 6.39 3.59 -0.47
N VAL A 90 5.19 3.02 -0.25
CA VAL A 90 4.00 3.29 -1.07
C VAL A 90 3.67 4.78 -1.05
N SER A 91 3.63 5.41 0.13
CA SER A 91 3.33 6.85 0.25
C SER A 91 4.35 7.70 -0.52
N LYS A 92 5.64 7.38 -0.40
CA LYS A 92 6.69 8.09 -1.15
C LYS A 92 6.50 7.92 -2.66
N ARG A 93 6.29 6.70 -3.15
CA ARG A 93 6.12 6.42 -4.57
C ARG A 93 4.88 7.10 -5.15
N ALA A 94 3.75 7.06 -4.44
CA ALA A 94 2.51 7.73 -4.79
C ALA A 94 2.69 9.27 -4.90
N ARG A 95 3.41 9.87 -3.93
CA ARG A 95 3.73 11.31 -3.97
C ARG A 95 4.63 11.66 -5.16
N ASP A 96 5.60 10.82 -5.48
CA ASP A 96 6.49 11.05 -6.61
C ASP A 96 5.78 10.86 -7.96
N TYR A 97 4.82 9.93 -8.05
CA TYR A 97 3.94 9.78 -9.21
C TYR A 97 3.12 11.05 -9.46
N LEU A 98 2.48 11.61 -8.42
CA LEU A 98 1.70 12.85 -8.54
C LEU A 98 2.55 14.06 -8.98
N LYS A 99 3.84 14.13 -8.65
CA LYS A 99 4.72 15.21 -9.09
C LYS A 99 5.11 15.12 -10.57
N LYS A 100 5.11 13.91 -11.15
CA LYS A 100 5.45 13.69 -12.57
C LYS A 100 4.31 14.11 -13.51
N GLU A 101 3.08 14.11 -13.00
CA GLU A 101 1.86 14.46 -13.73
C GLU A 101 1.55 15.99 -13.73
N VAL A 102 2.42 16.81 -13.14
CA VAL A 102 2.26 18.29 -13.00
C VAL A 102 3.17 19.05 -13.96
#